data_AF-Q0FWE3-F1
#
_entry.id   AF-Q0FWE3-F1
#
_cell.length_a   1.000
_cell.length_b   1.000
_cell.length_c   1.000
_cell.angle_alpha   90.00
_cell.angle_beta   90.00
_cell.angle_gamma   90.00
#
_symmetry.space_group_name_H-M   'P 1'
#
loop_
_entity.id
_entity.type
_entity.pdbx_description
1 polymer ?
#
loop_
_entity_poly.entity_id
_entity_poly.type
_entity_poly.pdbx_seq_one_letter_code
_entity_poly.pdbx_strand_id
1 'polypeptide(L)'
;MKAAIDMVTAEGIAPDEIAEIRLAVGDFHMLGCTPLEKRRAPETLVDAKFAMPFLVAVAIVRRGMSVADFSPERLRDPEVLATAAKVVPVPDPSLDWTMEMPPGRVEIVLADGRRFTATGTQVPGNADAPMSWDDVDAKFRECCAAALHPPAPDTVARVCAMAQGLDGLDDATEILRVLTQTTANRGAA
;
A
#
# COMPACT_ATOMS: atom_id res chain seq x y z
N MET A 1 -2.35 1.56 7.84
CA MET A 1 -2.48 2.30 6.56
C MET A 1 -3.93 2.68 6.27
N LYS A 2 -4.88 1.74 6.17
CA LYS A 2 -6.33 2.03 5.95
C LYS A 2 -6.88 3.17 6.82
N ALA A 3 -6.69 3.07 8.14
CA ALA A 3 -7.14 4.10 9.09
C ALA A 3 -6.63 5.52 8.77
N ALA A 4 -5.36 5.62 8.35
CA ALA A 4 -4.76 6.90 8.01
C ALA A 4 -5.31 7.43 6.67
N ILE A 5 -5.43 6.59 5.65
CA ILE A 5 -5.99 6.95 4.33
C ILE A 5 -7.41 7.48 4.49
N ASP A 6 -8.27 6.73 5.19
CA ASP A 6 -9.67 7.11 5.38
C ASP A 6 -9.78 8.45 6.12
N MET A 7 -9.00 8.63 7.18
CA MET A 7 -9.01 9.84 7.99
C MET A 7 -8.58 11.06 7.19
N VAL A 8 -7.42 11.03 6.51
CA VAL A 8 -6.96 12.19 5.75
C VAL A 8 -7.83 12.47 4.53
N THR A 9 -8.49 11.43 4.01
CA THR A 9 -9.47 11.56 2.92
C THR A 9 -10.75 12.23 3.37
N ALA A 10 -11.38 11.72 4.43
CA ALA A 10 -12.63 12.24 4.96
C ALA A 10 -12.48 13.67 5.51
N GLU A 11 -11.40 13.95 6.21
CA GLU A 11 -11.16 15.24 6.87
C GLU A 11 -10.45 16.27 5.96
N GLY A 12 -10.01 15.86 4.77
CA GLY A 12 -9.30 16.74 3.85
C GLY A 12 -7.92 17.20 4.35
N ILE A 13 -7.30 16.47 5.28
CA ILE A 13 -6.03 16.85 5.93
C ILE A 13 -4.87 16.79 4.92
N ALA A 14 -4.13 17.89 4.78
CA ALA A 14 -2.91 17.95 3.99
C ALA A 14 -1.69 17.51 4.84
N PRO A 15 -0.67 16.85 4.25
CA PRO A 15 0.49 16.35 5.00
C PRO A 15 1.30 17.42 5.74
N ASP A 16 1.30 18.65 5.25
CA ASP A 16 2.00 19.81 5.83
C ASP A 16 1.28 20.37 7.07
N GLU A 17 -0.04 20.23 7.16
CA GLU A 17 -0.84 20.60 8.35
C GLU A 17 -0.58 19.68 9.55
N ILE A 18 -0.04 18.47 9.32
CA ILE A 18 0.19 17.49 10.38
C ILE A 18 1.41 17.89 11.20
N ALA A 19 1.28 17.92 12.52
CA ALA A 19 2.39 18.10 13.45
C ALA A 19 2.96 16.75 13.93
N GLU A 20 2.10 15.78 14.23
CA GLU A 20 2.51 14.48 14.78
C GLU A 20 1.54 13.39 14.31
N ILE A 21 2.07 12.19 14.04
CA ILE A 21 1.29 11.00 13.68
C ILE A 21 1.60 9.91 14.70
N ARG A 22 0.70 9.64 15.62
CA ARG A 22 0.87 8.62 16.64
C ARG A 22 0.32 7.30 16.16
N LEU A 23 1.18 6.30 16.07
CA LEU A 23 0.79 4.92 15.74
C LEU A 23 0.71 4.11 17.01
N ALA A 24 -0.49 3.68 17.39
CA ALA A 24 -0.62 2.71 18.48
C ALA A 24 -0.09 1.35 17.99
N VAL A 25 0.84 0.77 18.74
CA VAL A 25 1.61 -0.39 18.31
C VAL A 25 1.78 -1.39 19.46
N GLY A 26 1.38 -2.63 19.24
CA GLY A 26 1.78 -3.74 20.10
C GLY A 26 3.15 -4.31 19.71
N ASP A 27 3.54 -5.38 20.38
CA ASP A 27 4.82 -6.08 20.26
C ASP A 27 5.27 -6.38 18.81
N PHE A 28 4.40 -6.94 17.97
CA PHE A 28 4.71 -7.29 16.60
C PHE A 28 4.85 -6.06 15.71
N HIS A 29 3.94 -5.08 15.85
CA HIS A 29 3.98 -3.83 15.09
C HIS A 29 5.21 -2.98 15.44
N MET A 30 5.72 -3.08 16.67
CA MET A 30 6.94 -2.42 17.10
C MET A 30 8.18 -2.87 16.31
N LEU A 31 8.21 -4.09 15.78
CA LEU A 31 9.30 -4.58 14.91
C LEU A 31 9.41 -3.75 13.61
N GLY A 32 8.26 -3.32 13.09
CA GLY A 32 8.18 -2.45 11.91
C GLY A 32 8.49 -0.98 12.21
N CYS A 33 8.60 -0.61 13.48
CA CYS A 33 8.94 0.74 13.94
C CYS A 33 10.37 0.86 14.47
N THR A 34 11.11 -0.25 14.61
CA THR A 34 12.44 -0.26 15.24
C THR A 34 13.52 -0.72 14.25
N PRO A 35 14.68 -0.04 14.18
CA PRO A 35 15.02 1.27 14.76
C PRO A 35 14.26 2.42 14.06
N LEU A 36 13.69 3.35 14.84
CA LEU A 36 12.75 4.36 14.34
C LEU A 36 13.28 5.18 13.16
N GLU A 37 14.50 5.70 13.27
CA GLU A 37 15.08 6.52 12.19
C GLU A 37 15.24 5.74 10.88
N LYS A 38 15.64 4.48 10.94
CA LYS A 38 15.74 3.61 9.75
C LYS A 38 14.37 3.25 9.18
N ARG A 39 13.35 3.17 10.03
CA ARG A 39 11.96 2.89 9.61
C ARG A 39 11.22 4.14 9.12
N ARG A 40 11.71 5.35 9.43
CA ARG A 40 11.24 6.62 8.85
C ARG A 40 11.85 6.89 7.48
N ALA A 41 13.12 6.53 7.28
CA ALA A 41 13.83 6.72 6.02
C ALA A 41 14.51 5.42 5.54
N PRO A 42 13.74 4.42 5.07
CA PRO A 42 14.29 3.17 4.54
C PRO A 42 15.07 3.42 3.23
N GLU A 43 16.25 2.84 3.12
CA GLU A 43 17.11 3.02 1.94
C GLU A 43 16.86 1.99 0.84
N THR A 44 16.25 0.85 1.18
CA THR A 44 16.00 -0.25 0.26
C THR A 44 14.51 -0.58 0.17
N LEU A 45 14.10 -1.15 -0.96
CA LEU A 45 12.73 -1.64 -1.16
C LEU A 45 12.35 -2.70 -0.11
N VAL A 46 13.29 -3.58 0.26
CA VAL A 46 13.05 -4.62 1.26
C VAL A 46 12.76 -3.99 2.62
N ASP A 47 13.56 -3.02 3.03
CA ASP A 47 13.36 -2.33 4.31
C ASP A 47 12.05 -1.54 4.32
N ALA A 48 11.73 -0.85 3.22
CA ALA A 48 10.54 -0.04 3.08
C ALA A 48 9.24 -0.83 3.25
N LYS A 49 9.21 -2.08 2.77
CA LYS A 49 8.05 -2.98 2.92
C LYS A 49 7.71 -3.34 4.37
N PHE A 50 8.66 -3.20 5.28
CA PHE A 50 8.48 -3.48 6.71
C PHE A 50 8.63 -2.22 7.57
N ALA A 51 8.66 -1.04 6.96
CA ALA A 51 8.88 0.23 7.63
C ALA A 51 7.55 0.93 7.91
N MET A 52 6.93 0.63 9.05
CA MET A 52 5.61 1.17 9.41
C MET A 52 5.51 2.70 9.35
N PRO A 53 6.47 3.49 9.87
CA PRO A 53 6.48 4.94 9.72
C PRO A 53 6.46 5.40 8.26
N PHE A 54 7.32 4.83 7.42
CA PHE A 54 7.35 5.14 5.99
C PHE A 54 6.05 4.73 5.27
N LEU A 55 5.53 3.53 5.54
CA LEU A 55 4.30 3.04 4.92
C LEU A 55 3.08 3.90 5.26
N VAL A 56 2.98 4.36 6.52
CA VAL A 56 1.92 5.28 6.94
C VAL A 56 2.08 6.65 6.28
N ALA A 57 3.31 7.14 6.13
CA ALA A 57 3.58 8.38 5.44
C ALA A 57 3.20 8.32 3.95
N VAL A 58 3.57 7.25 3.24
CA VAL A 58 3.12 7.01 1.85
C VAL A 58 1.60 7.02 1.79
N ALA A 59 0.94 6.27 2.68
CA ALA A 59 -0.51 6.17 2.75
C ALA A 59 -1.19 7.54 2.94
N ILE A 60 -0.62 8.42 3.77
CA ILE A 60 -1.11 9.77 4.01
C ILE A 60 -0.90 10.67 2.80
N VAL A 61 0.34 10.75 2.29
CA VAL A 61 0.73 11.65 1.20
C VAL A 61 0.01 11.29 -0.10
N ARG A 62 -0.10 10.00 -0.41
CA ARG A 62 -0.72 9.52 -1.65
C ARG A 62 -2.22 9.27 -1.52
N ARG A 63 -2.76 9.28 -0.31
CA ARG A 63 -4.15 8.84 -0.02
C ARG A 63 -4.42 7.44 -0.58
N GLY A 64 -3.40 6.59 -0.54
CA GLY A 64 -3.37 5.30 -1.22
C GLY A 64 -1.98 4.68 -1.17
N MET A 65 -1.82 3.51 -1.77
CA MET A 65 -0.53 2.83 -1.86
C MET A 65 -0.43 2.04 -3.17
N SER A 66 0.69 2.23 -3.87
CA SER A 66 1.01 1.58 -5.13
C SER A 66 2.31 0.77 -5.04
N VAL A 67 2.48 -0.23 -5.90
CA VAL A 67 3.77 -0.91 -6.10
C VAL A 67 4.85 0.08 -6.53
N ALA A 68 4.48 1.11 -7.29
CA ALA A 68 5.40 2.12 -7.77
C ALA A 68 5.98 2.99 -6.64
N ASP A 69 5.30 3.10 -5.48
CA ASP A 69 5.78 3.90 -4.34
C ASP A 69 7.05 3.33 -3.68
N PHE A 70 7.46 2.13 -4.07
CA PHE A 70 8.67 1.46 -3.57
C PHE A 70 9.84 1.50 -4.56
N SER A 71 9.75 2.28 -5.64
CA SER A 71 10.88 2.51 -6.55
C SER A 71 12.01 3.29 -5.84
N PRO A 72 13.28 3.15 -6.27
CA PRO A 72 14.40 3.89 -5.68
C PRO A 72 14.22 5.42 -5.65
N GLU A 73 13.50 5.97 -6.62
CA GLU A 73 13.17 7.39 -6.69
C GLU A 73 12.11 7.75 -5.65
N ARG A 74 11.06 6.92 -5.50
CA ARG A 74 9.96 7.15 -4.56
C ARG A 74 10.36 6.97 -3.10
N LEU A 75 11.33 6.10 -2.81
CA LEU A 75 11.92 6.00 -1.46
C LEU A 75 12.59 7.31 -1.00
N ARG A 76 12.97 8.17 -1.94
CA ARG A 76 13.62 9.47 -1.67
C ARG A 76 12.66 10.66 -1.77
N ASP A 77 11.35 10.41 -1.86
CA ASP A 77 10.37 11.48 -1.95
C ASP A 77 10.41 12.37 -0.68
N PRO A 78 10.73 13.67 -0.81
CA PRO A 78 10.93 14.53 0.35
C PRO A 78 9.64 14.76 1.15
N GLU A 79 8.47 14.73 0.52
CA GLU A 79 7.19 14.91 1.20
C GLU A 79 6.84 13.68 2.04
N VAL A 80 7.09 12.49 1.50
CA VAL A 80 6.93 11.21 2.24
C VAL A 80 7.91 11.14 3.41
N LEU A 81 9.18 11.47 3.19
CA LEU A 81 10.19 11.43 4.25
C LEU A 81 9.90 12.47 5.35
N ALA A 82 9.48 13.68 4.98
CA ALA A 82 9.07 14.70 5.94
C ALA A 82 7.83 14.28 6.75
N THR A 83 6.89 13.59 6.11
CA THR A 83 5.70 13.04 6.78
C THR A 83 6.07 11.87 7.70
N ALA A 84 6.96 10.98 7.26
CA ALA A 84 7.45 9.86 8.05
C ALA A 84 8.19 10.32 9.32
N ALA A 85 8.95 11.42 9.23
CA ALA A 85 9.62 12.03 10.38
C ALA A 85 8.66 12.44 11.51
N LYS A 86 7.39 12.72 11.20
CA LYS A 86 6.33 13.07 12.16
C LYS A 86 5.73 11.85 12.85
N VAL A 87 6.04 10.63 12.40
CA VAL A 87 5.44 9.40 12.91
C VAL A 87 6.12 8.95 14.21
N VAL A 88 5.34 8.80 15.26
CA VAL A 88 5.77 8.36 16.59
C VAL A 88 5.05 7.05 16.95
N PRO A 89 5.77 5.93 17.13
CA PRO A 89 5.18 4.72 17.68
C PRO A 89 4.83 4.92 19.16
N VAL A 90 3.61 4.58 19.54
CA VAL A 90 3.09 4.63 20.91
C VAL A 90 2.75 3.20 21.35
N PRO A 91 3.53 2.59 22.25
CA PRO A 91 3.26 1.25 22.74
C PRO A 91 1.84 1.13 23.33
N ASP A 92 1.09 0.14 22.86
CA ASP A 92 -0.25 -0.20 23.34
C ASP A 92 -0.34 -1.72 23.48
N PRO A 93 -0.13 -2.27 24.70
CA PRO A 93 -0.19 -3.71 24.94
C PRO A 93 -1.55 -4.35 24.63
N SER A 94 -2.62 -3.56 24.50
CA SER A 94 -3.92 -4.10 24.03
C SER A 94 -3.91 -4.51 22.56
N LEU A 95 -2.86 -4.12 21.82
CA LEU A 95 -2.61 -4.46 20.42
C LEU A 95 -1.43 -5.43 20.26
N ASP A 96 -1.02 -6.12 21.32
CA ASP A 96 -0.06 -7.22 21.22
C ASP A 96 -0.65 -8.35 20.39
N TRP A 97 0.22 -9.04 19.64
CA TRP A 97 -0.20 -10.10 18.72
C TRP A 97 -0.79 -11.29 19.49
N THR A 98 -1.95 -11.78 19.05
CA THR A 98 -2.60 -12.98 19.60
C THR A 98 -2.88 -14.02 18.51
N MET A 99 -4.02 -14.72 18.55
CA MET A 99 -4.44 -15.59 17.43
C MET A 99 -4.87 -14.76 16.21
N GLU A 100 -5.28 -13.52 16.43
CA GLU A 100 -5.69 -12.57 15.40
C GLU A 100 -4.79 -11.34 15.42
N MET A 101 -4.48 -10.81 14.24
CA MET A 101 -3.72 -9.57 14.11
C MET A 101 -4.61 -8.39 14.55
N PRO A 102 -4.20 -7.58 15.53
CA PRO A 102 -5.01 -6.46 15.99
C PRO A 102 -5.11 -5.37 14.93
N PRO A 103 -6.21 -4.60 14.90
CA PRO A 103 -6.40 -3.54 13.92
C PRO A 103 -5.42 -2.39 14.20
N GLY A 104 -4.85 -1.82 13.12
CA GLY A 104 -3.98 -0.65 13.25
C GLY A 104 -4.75 0.58 13.69
N ARG A 105 -4.23 1.33 14.66
CA ARG A 105 -4.84 2.58 15.16
C ARG A 105 -3.87 3.75 15.03
N VAL A 106 -4.39 4.88 14.56
CA VAL A 106 -3.63 6.11 14.34
C VAL A 106 -4.34 7.30 14.99
N GLU A 107 -3.57 8.17 15.63
CA GLU A 107 -3.98 9.53 15.98
C GLU A 107 -3.15 10.52 15.15
N ILE A 108 -3.81 11.43 14.43
CA ILE A 108 -3.18 12.53 13.71
C ILE A 108 -3.42 13.80 14.52
N VAL A 109 -2.33 14.49 14.87
CA VAL A 109 -2.35 15.79 15.54
C VAL A 109 -1.94 16.86 14.54
N LEU A 110 -2.82 17.83 14.31
CA LEU A 110 -2.56 18.96 13.42
C LEU A 110 -1.76 20.06 14.13
N ALA A 111 -1.11 20.91 13.35
CA ALA A 111 -0.35 22.06 13.84
C ALA A 111 -1.22 23.10 14.57
N ASP A 112 -2.51 23.15 14.27
CA ASP A 112 -3.51 23.97 14.98
C ASP A 112 -4.01 23.35 16.30
N GLY A 113 -3.54 22.15 16.64
CA GLY A 113 -3.88 21.41 17.85
C GLY A 113 -5.09 20.49 17.74
N ARG A 114 -5.84 20.48 16.62
CA ARG A 114 -6.90 19.49 16.38
C ARG A 114 -6.33 18.07 16.34
N ARG A 115 -7.14 17.11 16.77
CA ARG A 115 -6.76 15.70 16.86
C ARG A 115 -7.85 14.81 16.27
N PHE A 116 -7.42 13.82 15.51
CA PHE A 116 -8.29 12.85 14.87
C PHE A 116 -7.76 11.45 15.16
N THR A 117 -8.64 10.53 15.55
CA THR A 117 -8.27 9.14 15.86
C THR A 117 -9.10 8.19 15.01
N ALA A 118 -8.46 7.19 14.43
CA ALA A 118 -9.14 6.14 13.69
C ALA A 118 -8.51 4.77 13.93
N THR A 119 -9.35 3.75 13.85
CA THR A 119 -8.96 2.35 13.86
C THR A 119 -9.25 1.74 12.50
N GLY A 120 -8.30 1.01 11.94
CA GLY A 120 -8.38 0.40 10.62
C GLY A 120 -9.34 -0.78 10.65
N THR A 121 -10.56 -0.53 10.22
CA THR A 121 -11.60 -1.55 10.01
C THR A 121 -11.86 -1.67 8.51
N GLN A 122 -12.53 -2.74 8.08
CA GLN A 122 -12.93 -2.92 6.67
C GLN A 122 -11.74 -2.80 5.71
N VAL A 123 -10.63 -3.46 6.05
CA VAL A 123 -9.42 -3.45 5.24
C VAL A 123 -9.68 -4.29 3.98
N PRO A 124 -9.54 -3.72 2.77
CA PRO A 124 -9.80 -4.46 1.54
C PRO A 124 -9.00 -5.77 1.47
N GLY A 125 -9.71 -6.87 1.19
CA GLY A 125 -9.14 -8.21 1.12
C GLY A 125 -9.30 -9.04 2.40
N ASN A 126 -9.70 -8.43 3.52
CA ASN A 126 -10.10 -9.19 4.69
C ASN A 126 -11.42 -9.93 4.43
N ALA A 127 -11.69 -11.00 5.20
CA ALA A 127 -12.92 -11.77 5.09
C ALA A 127 -14.19 -10.93 5.31
N ASP A 128 -14.12 -9.89 6.15
CA ASP A 128 -15.21 -8.95 6.43
C ASP A 128 -15.31 -7.79 5.41
N ALA A 129 -14.35 -7.69 4.48
CA ALA A 129 -14.27 -6.68 3.43
C ALA A 129 -13.61 -7.25 2.16
N PRO A 130 -14.25 -8.23 1.49
CA PRO A 130 -13.70 -8.85 0.29
C PRO A 130 -13.56 -7.82 -0.84
N MET A 131 -12.50 -7.95 -1.63
CA MET A 131 -12.30 -7.12 -2.83
C MET A 131 -13.25 -7.55 -3.95
N SER A 132 -13.72 -6.58 -4.72
CA SER A 132 -14.45 -6.83 -5.97
C SER A 132 -13.50 -7.24 -7.08
N TRP A 133 -14.04 -7.81 -8.17
CA TRP A 133 -13.24 -8.06 -9.38
C TRP A 133 -12.69 -6.78 -10.00
N ASP A 134 -13.40 -5.65 -9.88
CA ASP A 134 -12.90 -4.36 -10.36
C ASP A 134 -11.65 -3.91 -9.57
N ASP A 135 -11.63 -4.14 -8.25
CA ASP A 135 -10.47 -3.85 -7.40
C ASP A 135 -9.27 -4.73 -7.78
N VAL A 136 -9.52 -6.03 -7.99
CA VAL A 136 -8.49 -7.00 -8.39
C VAL A 136 -7.93 -6.66 -9.78
N ASP A 137 -8.79 -6.34 -10.74
CA ASP A 137 -8.40 -5.94 -12.10
C ASP A 137 -7.62 -4.63 -12.09
N ALA A 138 -8.05 -3.64 -11.30
CA ALA A 138 -7.33 -2.38 -11.13
C ALA A 138 -5.92 -2.65 -10.58
N LYS A 139 -5.80 -3.51 -9.56
CA LYS A 139 -4.51 -3.88 -9.01
C LYS A 139 -3.63 -4.65 -10.00
N PHE A 140 -4.21 -5.57 -10.77
CA PHE A 140 -3.51 -6.31 -11.81
C PHE A 140 -2.97 -5.38 -12.90
N ARG A 141 -3.78 -4.43 -13.38
CA ARG A 141 -3.36 -3.38 -14.32
C ARG A 141 -2.17 -2.58 -13.80
N GLU A 142 -2.24 -2.17 -12.53
CA GLU A 142 -1.15 -1.44 -11.86
C GLU A 142 0.14 -2.27 -11.81
N CYS A 143 0.05 -3.55 -11.45
CA CYS A 143 1.20 -4.47 -11.44
C CYS A 143 1.79 -4.68 -12.84
N CYS A 144 0.95 -4.83 -13.87
CA CYS A 144 1.40 -4.95 -15.27
C CYS A 144 2.14 -3.70 -15.74
N ALA A 145 1.68 -2.51 -15.35
CA ALA A 145 2.34 -1.24 -15.68
C ALA A 145 3.73 -1.10 -15.03
N ALA A 146 3.93 -1.74 -13.87
CA ALA A 146 5.22 -1.77 -13.16
C ALA A 146 6.18 -2.87 -13.65
N ALA A 147 5.79 -3.70 -14.63
CA ALA A 147 6.64 -4.74 -15.17
C ALA A 147 7.80 -4.14 -16.00
N LEU A 148 8.92 -4.88 -16.09
CA LEU A 148 10.05 -4.50 -16.95
C LEU A 148 9.63 -4.35 -18.43
N HIS A 149 8.69 -5.19 -18.85
CA HIS A 149 8.07 -5.16 -20.18
C HIS A 149 6.54 -5.13 -20.01
N PRO A 150 5.93 -3.95 -19.87
CA PRO A 150 4.49 -3.83 -19.69
C PRO A 150 3.73 -4.43 -20.90
N PRO A 151 2.77 -5.34 -20.67
CA PRO A 151 1.87 -5.80 -21.73
C PRO A 151 1.00 -4.66 -22.26
N ALA A 152 0.50 -4.81 -23.50
CA ALA A 152 -0.45 -3.84 -24.06
C ALA A 152 -1.76 -3.79 -23.22
N PRO A 153 -2.43 -2.63 -23.10
CA PRO A 153 -3.68 -2.52 -22.33
C PRO A 153 -4.75 -3.55 -22.72
N ASP A 154 -4.92 -3.81 -24.02
CA ASP A 154 -5.86 -4.82 -24.52
C ASP A 154 -5.49 -6.24 -24.09
N THR A 155 -4.20 -6.56 -24.04
CA THR A 155 -3.69 -7.84 -23.51
C THR A 155 -4.05 -7.98 -22.04
N VAL A 156 -3.83 -6.93 -21.24
CA VAL A 156 -4.15 -6.92 -19.81
C VAL A 156 -5.65 -7.11 -19.59
N ALA A 157 -6.49 -6.37 -20.34
CA ALA A 157 -7.95 -6.49 -20.26
C ALA A 157 -8.45 -7.91 -20.63
N ARG A 158 -7.86 -8.52 -21.68
CA ARG A 158 -8.19 -9.89 -22.06
C ARG A 158 -7.83 -10.89 -20.97
N VAL A 159 -6.67 -10.73 -20.32
CA VAL A 159 -6.23 -11.60 -19.22
C VAL A 159 -7.13 -11.46 -18.00
N CYS A 160 -7.56 -10.25 -17.64
CA CYS A 160 -8.57 -10.03 -16.59
C CYS A 160 -9.85 -10.83 -16.87
N ALA A 161 -10.40 -10.71 -18.08
CA ALA A 161 -11.61 -11.43 -18.46
C ALA A 161 -11.44 -12.97 -18.40
N MET A 162 -10.27 -13.48 -18.83
CA MET A 162 -9.96 -14.91 -18.75
C MET A 162 -9.81 -15.40 -17.30
N ALA A 163 -9.22 -14.59 -16.41
CA ALA A 163 -9.08 -14.94 -14.99
C ALA A 163 -10.42 -14.96 -14.26
N GLN A 164 -11.34 -14.04 -14.59
CA GLN A 164 -12.71 -14.03 -14.05
C GLN A 164 -13.52 -15.25 -14.50
N GLY A 165 -13.28 -15.74 -15.72
CA GLY A 165 -13.93 -16.91 -16.30
C GLY A 165 -13.09 -18.18 -16.24
N LEU A 166 -12.15 -18.31 -15.29
CA LEU A 166 -11.15 -19.37 -15.27
C LEU A 166 -11.75 -20.79 -15.35
N ASP A 167 -12.83 -21.04 -14.61
CA ASP A 167 -13.51 -22.35 -14.57
C ASP A 167 -14.17 -22.73 -15.91
N GLY A 168 -14.36 -21.75 -16.80
CA GLY A 168 -14.87 -21.96 -18.16
C GLY A 168 -13.78 -22.16 -19.21
N LEU A 169 -12.49 -22.12 -18.83
CA LEU A 169 -11.40 -22.36 -19.77
C LEU A 169 -11.08 -23.85 -19.89
N ASP A 170 -11.03 -24.35 -21.13
CA ASP A 170 -10.56 -25.71 -21.43
C ASP A 170 -9.07 -25.89 -21.10
N ASP A 171 -8.27 -24.82 -21.24
CA ASP A 171 -6.82 -24.81 -21.02
C ASP A 171 -6.38 -23.49 -20.37
N ALA A 172 -6.06 -23.55 -19.07
CA ALA A 172 -5.59 -22.39 -18.30
C ALA A 172 -4.24 -21.84 -18.82
N THR A 173 -3.47 -22.60 -19.60
CA THR A 173 -2.19 -22.13 -20.16
C THR A 173 -2.38 -21.06 -21.24
N GLU A 174 -3.60 -20.88 -21.78
CA GLU A 174 -3.95 -19.78 -22.68
C GLU A 174 -3.65 -18.40 -22.06
N ILE A 175 -3.83 -18.25 -20.74
CA ILE A 175 -3.50 -16.99 -20.04
C ILE A 175 -2.03 -16.63 -20.23
N LEU A 176 -1.14 -17.63 -20.10
CA LEU A 176 0.30 -17.45 -20.29
C LEU A 176 0.63 -17.12 -21.75
N ARG A 177 -0.01 -17.80 -22.72
CA ARG A 177 0.17 -17.53 -24.15
C ARG A 177 -0.16 -16.07 -24.47
N VAL A 178 -1.31 -15.58 -23.98
CA VAL A 178 -1.74 -14.19 -24.19
C VAL A 178 -0.75 -13.17 -23.56
N LEU A 179 -0.30 -13.42 -22.32
CA LEU A 179 0.64 -12.52 -21.65
C LEU A 179 2.01 -12.43 -22.36
N THR A 180 2.48 -13.55 -22.90
CA THR A 180 3.82 -13.69 -23.50
C THR A 180 3.91 -13.33 -24.98
N GLN A 181 2.78 -13.22 -25.67
CA GLN A 181 2.72 -12.87 -27.11
C GLN A 181 3.22 -11.44 -27.43
N THR A 182 3.51 -10.61 -26.42
CA THR A 182 3.86 -9.19 -26.60
C THR A 182 5.27 -8.94 -27.18
N THR A 183 6.15 -9.96 -27.27
CA THR A 183 7.55 -9.76 -27.70
C THR A 183 7.85 -10.16 -29.15
N ALA A 184 6.95 -10.87 -29.84
CA ALA A 184 7.25 -11.41 -31.18
C ALA A 184 7.23 -10.36 -32.32
N ASN A 185 6.79 -9.13 -32.07
CA ASN A 185 6.59 -8.11 -33.11
C ASN A 185 7.54 -6.89 -33.03
N ARG A 186 8.64 -6.97 -32.26
CA ARG A 186 9.65 -5.90 -32.13
C ARG A 186 10.97 -6.18 -32.87
N GLY A 187 10.96 -7.08 -33.86
CA GLY A 187 12.15 -7.48 -34.64
C GLY A 187 12.06 -7.14 -36.13
N ALA A 188 11.44 -6.02 -36.50
CA ALA A 188 11.42 -5.53 -37.89
C ALA A 188 11.58 -4.00 -37.93
N ALA A 189 12.80 -3.53 -37.65
CA ALA A 189 13.35 -2.25 -38.12
C ALA A 189 14.88 -2.30 -38.02
#